data_AF-A0A9X0ACM4-F1
#
_entry.id   AF-A0A9X0ACM4-F1
#
_cell.length_a   1.000
_cell.length_b   1.000
_cell.length_c   1.000
_cell.angle_alpha   90.00
_cell.angle_beta   90.00
_cell.angle_gamma   90.00
#
_symmetry.space_group_name_H-M   'P 1'
#
loop_
_entity.id
_entity.type
_entity.pdbx_description
1 polymer ?
#
loop_
_entity_poly.entity_id
_entity_poly.type
_entity_poly.pdbx_seq_one_letter_code
_entity_poly.pdbx_strand_id
1 'polypeptide(L)'
;MTTPFKTTMKHTMKRQQRKLTTTQYRVSKPATKCRSANDSMQSLTYHTAPFISEIEGGIQHVAMNARQIGWVEAPRRSVNSYILFRTFYMILTVLGNIPQKYKSAILSVLWGRDPFHAKWSILARAYTLMRDTNVRRTVSEYLALVCPYIGILAVNDYLTDLNWTFETNEEGTVCLRQTSPSDIRSFPAHIARTTLTDLDVITFCGSQGYSRGEKKL
;
A
#
# COMPACT_ATOMS: atom_id res chain seq x y z
N MET A 1 -6.45 54.34 21.31
CA MET A 1 -5.02 54.30 20.91
C MET A 1 -4.50 52.91 21.24
N THR A 2 -4.35 52.05 20.25
CA THR A 2 -3.89 50.67 20.46
C THR A 2 -3.04 50.29 19.25
N THR A 3 -1.80 49.93 19.53
CA THR A 3 -0.70 49.73 18.58
C THR A 3 -0.90 48.46 17.74
N PRO A 4 -0.50 48.46 16.44
CA PRO A 4 -0.50 47.25 15.64
C PRO A 4 0.78 46.42 15.88
N PHE A 5 0.60 45.16 16.29
CA PHE A 5 1.67 44.17 16.39
C PHE A 5 2.23 43.84 15.00
N LYS A 6 3.50 44.20 14.78
CA LYS A 6 4.33 43.69 13.68
C LYS A 6 5.13 42.49 14.17
N THR A 7 4.93 41.32 13.58
CA THR A 7 5.84 40.17 13.72
C THR A 7 6.49 39.87 12.37
N THR A 8 7.75 40.27 12.26
CA THR A 8 8.64 40.01 11.12
C THR A 8 9.23 38.61 11.29
N MET A 9 8.73 37.59 10.59
CA MET A 9 9.45 36.31 10.48
C MET A 9 10.58 36.44 9.46
N LYS A 10 11.82 36.33 9.94
CA LYS A 10 13.01 36.22 9.10
C LYS A 10 13.01 34.84 8.43
N HIS A 11 12.84 34.82 7.11
CA HIS A 11 13.07 33.62 6.29
C HIS A 11 14.57 33.41 6.12
N THR A 12 15.13 32.40 6.78
CA THR A 12 16.54 32.00 6.58
C THR A 12 16.60 30.74 5.73
N MET A 13 17.20 30.87 4.55
CA MET A 13 17.44 29.81 3.57
C MET A 13 18.52 28.81 4.00
N LYS A 14 18.35 27.54 3.62
CA LYS A 14 19.19 26.80 2.64
C LYS A 14 19.00 25.29 2.82
N ARG A 15 18.32 24.67 1.85
CA ARG A 15 18.26 23.21 1.66
C ARG A 15 19.68 22.71 1.38
N GLN A 16 20.37 22.22 2.40
CA GLN A 16 21.60 21.47 2.20
C GLN A 16 21.30 20.22 1.36
N GLN A 17 21.81 20.20 0.13
CA GLN A 17 21.85 18.97 -0.67
C GLN A 17 22.75 17.98 0.05
N ARG A 18 22.16 16.96 0.70
CA ARG A 18 22.90 15.79 1.17
C ARG A 18 23.49 15.10 -0.05
N LYS A 19 24.82 15.17 -0.22
CA LYS A 19 25.56 14.35 -1.18
C LYS A 19 25.36 12.88 -0.76
N LEU A 20 24.69 12.10 -1.62
CA LEU A 20 24.42 10.68 -1.38
C LEU A 20 25.75 9.91 -1.30
N THR A 21 25.90 9.06 -0.30
CA THR A 21 27.09 8.20 -0.13
C THR A 21 27.03 7.00 -1.09
N THR A 22 28.20 6.45 -1.45
CA THR A 22 28.42 5.33 -2.39
C THR A 22 27.47 4.12 -2.24
N THR A 23 26.93 3.88 -1.05
CA THR A 23 25.97 2.79 -0.82
C THR A 23 24.56 3.10 -1.35
N GLN A 24 24.16 4.37 -1.42
CA GLN A 24 22.90 4.81 -2.04
C GLN A 24 22.96 4.77 -3.59
N TYR A 25 24.15 4.69 -4.18
CA TYR A 25 24.33 4.43 -5.61
C TYR A 25 23.83 3.03 -6.02
N ARG A 26 23.82 2.05 -5.10
CA ARG A 26 23.43 0.66 -5.41
C ARG A 26 21.92 0.45 -5.58
N VAL A 27 21.08 1.34 -5.02
CA VAL A 27 19.61 1.31 -5.13
C VAL A 27 19.11 1.91 -6.45
N SER A 28 20.00 2.46 -7.29
CA SER A 28 19.65 3.12 -8.55
C SER A 28 19.34 2.16 -9.70
N LYS A 29 19.68 0.86 -9.62
CA LYS A 29 19.63 -0.04 -10.78
C LYS A 29 18.23 -0.24 -11.42
N PRO A 30 17.09 -0.26 -10.70
CA PRO A 30 15.78 -0.32 -11.34
C PRO A 30 15.41 1.00 -12.03
N ALA A 31 15.72 2.14 -11.40
CA ALA A 31 15.44 3.47 -11.93
C ALA A 31 16.32 3.83 -13.13
N THR A 32 17.54 3.30 -13.19
CA THR A 32 18.49 3.55 -14.28
C THR A 32 18.08 2.83 -15.57
N LYS A 33 17.50 1.63 -15.46
CA LYS A 33 16.96 0.87 -16.61
C LYS A 33 15.71 1.52 -17.21
N CYS A 34 14.84 2.08 -16.35
CA CYS A 34 13.71 2.90 -16.78
C CYS A 34 14.14 4.23 -17.42
N ARG A 35 15.23 4.85 -16.95
CA ARG A 35 15.77 6.09 -17.53
C ARG A 35 16.47 5.87 -18.86
N SER A 36 17.30 4.83 -19.00
CA SER A 36 18.00 4.54 -20.26
C SER A 36 17.03 4.21 -21.40
N ALA A 37 15.92 3.51 -21.09
CA ALA A 37 14.85 3.28 -22.04
C ALA A 37 14.12 4.59 -22.44
N ASN A 38 13.98 5.52 -21.49
CA ASN A 38 13.31 6.80 -21.74
C ASN A 38 14.19 7.79 -22.54
N ASP A 39 15.50 7.82 -22.29
CA ASP A 39 16.45 8.69 -22.99
C ASP A 39 16.76 8.21 -24.41
N SER A 40 16.82 6.88 -24.64
CA SER A 40 17.00 6.33 -26.00
C SER A 40 15.81 6.56 -26.94
N MET A 41 14.61 6.86 -26.39
CA MET A 41 13.37 7.02 -27.15
C MET A 41 12.91 8.48 -27.31
N GLN A 42 13.59 9.46 -26.72
CA GLN A 42 13.19 10.87 -26.82
C GLN A 42 13.39 11.47 -28.22
N SER A 43 14.19 10.87 -29.10
CA SER A 43 14.31 11.34 -30.49
C SER A 43 13.15 10.96 -31.41
N LEU A 44 12.27 10.03 -31.00
CA LEU A 44 11.13 9.55 -31.80
C LEU A 44 9.76 10.07 -31.31
N THR A 45 9.74 11.10 -30.47
CA THR A 45 8.53 11.52 -29.72
C THR A 45 7.44 12.16 -30.60
N TYR A 46 7.63 12.30 -31.91
CA TYR A 46 6.60 12.88 -32.81
C TYR A 46 5.56 11.88 -33.36
N HIS A 47 5.72 10.55 -33.14
CA HIS A 47 4.80 9.54 -33.72
C HIS A 47 3.98 8.71 -32.70
N THR A 48 3.81 9.18 -31.46
CA THR A 48 3.21 8.37 -30.37
C THR A 48 1.71 8.64 -30.12
N ALA A 49 0.94 9.04 -31.13
CA ALA A 49 -0.52 9.06 -31.00
C ALA A 49 -1.06 7.62 -31.18
N PRO A 50 -2.03 7.16 -30.38
CA PRO A 50 -2.69 5.87 -30.62
C PRO A 50 -3.30 5.89 -32.03
N PHE A 51 -2.92 4.90 -32.86
CA PHE A 51 -3.48 4.75 -34.20
C PHE A 51 -4.87 4.13 -34.07
N ILE A 52 -5.89 4.89 -34.46
CA ILE A 52 -7.27 4.41 -34.58
C ILE A 52 -7.39 3.86 -36.00
N SER A 53 -7.39 2.53 -36.16
CA SER A 53 -7.73 1.92 -37.46
C SER A 53 -9.24 1.76 -37.56
N GLU A 54 -9.87 2.38 -38.56
CA GLU A 54 -11.20 2.01 -39.00
C GLU A 54 -11.13 0.71 -39.80
N ILE A 55 -11.99 -0.25 -39.48
CA ILE A 55 -12.29 -1.40 -40.32
C ILE A 55 -13.79 -1.32 -40.64
N GLU A 56 -14.14 -1.59 -41.89
CA GLU A 56 -15.53 -1.74 -42.34
C GLU A 56 -16.29 -2.69 -41.38
N GLY A 57 -17.29 -2.15 -40.67
CA GLY A 57 -18.05 -2.88 -39.66
C GLY A 57 -18.17 -2.18 -38.29
N GLY A 58 -17.51 -1.03 -38.09
CA GLY A 58 -17.84 -0.09 -37.01
C GLY A 58 -17.28 -0.40 -35.62
N ILE A 59 -16.41 -1.42 -35.47
CA ILE A 59 -15.73 -1.69 -34.20
C ILE A 59 -14.35 -1.03 -34.20
N GLN A 60 -14.21 0.08 -33.46
CA GLN A 60 -12.94 0.74 -33.25
C GLN A 60 -12.08 -0.07 -32.25
N HIS A 61 -10.96 -0.63 -32.72
CA HIS A 61 -9.92 -1.17 -31.84
C HIS A 61 -8.81 -0.13 -31.68
N VAL A 62 -8.65 0.41 -30.46
CA VAL A 62 -7.50 1.26 -30.13
C VAL A 62 -6.28 0.35 -29.92
N ALA A 63 -5.39 0.28 -30.90
CA ALA A 63 -4.14 -0.44 -30.76
C ALA A 63 -3.24 0.27 -29.73
N MET A 64 -2.86 -0.45 -28.67
CA MET A 64 -1.94 0.07 -27.66
C MET A 64 -0.58 0.33 -28.29
N ASN A 65 0.01 1.49 -28.01
CA ASN A 65 1.35 1.81 -28.51
C ASN A 65 2.44 1.01 -27.76
N ALA A 66 3.63 0.90 -28.34
CA ALA A 66 4.75 0.14 -27.77
C ALA A 66 5.11 0.55 -26.32
N ARG A 67 4.85 1.82 -25.96
CA ARG A 67 4.94 2.27 -24.55
C ARG A 67 3.91 1.56 -23.70
N GLN A 68 2.62 1.64 -24.03
CA GLN A 68 1.55 0.99 -23.28
C GLN A 68 1.78 -0.52 -23.13
N ILE A 69 2.25 -1.19 -24.19
CA ILE A 69 2.63 -2.61 -24.15
C ILE A 69 3.77 -2.82 -23.13
N GLY A 70 4.84 -2.04 -23.21
CA GLY A 70 5.95 -2.13 -22.25
C GLY A 70 5.56 -1.78 -20.80
N TRP A 71 4.59 -0.90 -20.58
CA TRP A 71 4.04 -0.59 -19.25
C TRP A 71 3.17 -1.73 -18.69
N VAL A 72 2.48 -2.48 -19.56
CA VAL A 72 1.67 -3.65 -19.18
C VAL A 72 2.55 -4.85 -18.86
N GLU A 73 3.64 -5.04 -19.61
CA GLU A 73 4.58 -6.16 -19.45
C GLU A 73 5.64 -5.94 -18.37
N ALA A 74 5.89 -4.68 -17.97
CA ALA A 74 6.83 -4.39 -16.90
C ALA A 74 6.35 -5.00 -15.57
N PRO A 75 7.25 -5.63 -14.77
CA PRO A 75 6.93 -6.09 -13.43
C PRO A 75 6.27 -4.97 -12.64
N ARG A 76 5.08 -5.25 -12.13
CA ARG A 76 4.32 -4.23 -11.42
C ARG A 76 5.07 -3.87 -10.14
N ARG A 77 5.06 -2.58 -9.77
CA ARG A 77 5.73 -2.11 -8.54
C ARG A 77 5.30 -2.94 -7.33
N SER A 78 6.24 -3.21 -6.43
CA SER A 78 5.95 -3.90 -5.18
C SER A 78 4.81 -3.21 -4.44
N VAL A 79 3.90 -4.02 -3.90
CA VAL A 79 2.81 -3.52 -3.08
C VAL A 79 3.39 -3.01 -1.77
N ASN A 80 2.98 -1.81 -1.37
CA ASN A 80 3.34 -1.23 -0.10
C ASN A 80 2.53 -1.93 1.01
N SER A 81 3.19 -2.39 2.07
CA SER A 81 2.55 -3.08 3.20
C SER A 81 1.48 -2.24 3.89
N TYR A 82 1.64 -0.91 3.93
CA TYR A 82 0.60 0.00 4.42
C TYR A 82 -0.69 -0.07 3.59
N ILE A 83 -0.60 -0.33 2.29
CA ILE A 83 -1.80 -0.45 1.45
C ILE A 83 -2.63 -1.66 1.87
N LEU A 84 -1.98 -2.78 2.18
CA LEU A 84 -2.66 -3.98 2.68
C LEU A 84 -3.30 -3.75 4.05
N PHE A 85 -2.55 -3.18 4.99
CA PHE A 85 -3.06 -2.79 6.31
C PHE A 85 -4.29 -1.89 6.18
N ARG A 86 -4.15 -0.82 5.38
CA ARG A 86 -5.22 0.14 5.15
C ARG A 86 -6.45 -0.54 4.57
N THR A 87 -6.30 -1.41 3.57
CA THR A 87 -7.44 -2.11 2.97
C THR A 87 -8.14 -3.05 3.95
N PHE A 88 -7.38 -3.73 4.82
CA PHE A 88 -7.95 -4.67 5.79
C PHE A 88 -8.76 -3.96 6.88
N TYR A 89 -8.17 -2.91 7.48
CA TYR A 89 -8.77 -2.20 8.60
C TYR A 89 -9.69 -1.04 8.19
N MET A 90 -9.83 -0.74 6.88
CA MET A 90 -10.80 0.28 6.44
C MET A 90 -12.25 -0.10 6.77
N ILE A 91 -12.52 -1.40 6.94
CA ILE A 91 -13.85 -1.98 7.18
C ILE A 91 -14.23 -1.90 8.67
N LEU A 92 -13.35 -1.44 9.56
CA LEU A 92 -13.68 -1.26 10.99
C LEU A 92 -14.99 -0.50 11.13
N THR A 93 -15.95 -1.11 11.83
CA THR A 93 -17.33 -0.62 11.98
C THR A 93 -17.37 0.78 12.58
N VAL A 94 -16.46 1.08 13.51
CA VAL A 94 -16.29 2.42 14.13
C VAL A 94 -15.93 3.48 13.09
N LEU A 95 -15.30 3.12 11.98
CA LEU A 95 -14.99 4.03 10.89
C LEU A 95 -16.18 4.25 9.93
N GLY A 96 -17.28 3.50 10.04
CA GLY A 96 -18.39 3.52 9.08
C GLY A 96 -18.97 4.91 8.83
N ASN A 97 -19.28 5.65 9.90
CA ASN A 97 -19.94 6.95 9.85
C ASN A 97 -18.98 8.16 9.85
N ILE A 98 -17.66 7.91 9.81
CA ILE A 98 -16.65 8.97 9.88
C ILE A 98 -16.30 9.48 8.46
N PRO A 99 -16.11 10.79 8.23
CA PRO A 99 -15.65 11.28 6.94
C PRO A 99 -14.28 10.71 6.53
N GLN A 100 -14.09 10.40 5.24
CA GLN A 100 -12.89 9.73 4.70
C GLN A 100 -11.57 10.42 5.10
N LYS A 101 -11.56 11.76 5.24
CA LYS A 101 -10.38 12.52 5.67
C LYS A 101 -9.88 12.10 7.06
N TYR A 102 -10.79 11.86 7.99
CA TYR A 102 -10.48 11.42 9.35
C TYR A 102 -10.13 9.94 9.38
N LYS A 103 -10.78 9.09 8.56
CA LYS A 103 -10.41 7.66 8.44
C LYS A 103 -8.95 7.50 8.06
N SER A 104 -8.48 8.27 7.07
CA SER A 104 -7.08 8.22 6.62
C SER A 104 -6.10 8.67 7.71
N ALA A 105 -6.45 9.71 8.48
CA ALA A 105 -5.64 10.16 9.61
C ALA A 105 -5.58 9.09 10.73
N ILE A 106 -6.72 8.52 11.10
CA ILE A 106 -6.84 7.45 12.10
C ILE A 106 -5.98 6.24 11.70
N LEU A 107 -6.13 5.75 10.46
CA LEU A 107 -5.36 4.61 9.97
C LEU A 107 -3.85 4.89 9.91
N SER A 108 -3.44 6.14 9.71
CA SER A 108 -2.02 6.53 9.75
C SER A 108 -1.45 6.46 11.17
N VAL A 109 -2.24 6.88 12.17
CA VAL A 109 -1.87 6.76 13.59
C VAL A 109 -1.81 5.29 14.01
N LEU A 110 -2.82 4.50 13.66
CA LEU A 110 -2.86 3.07 13.96
C LEU A 110 -1.68 2.34 13.32
N TRP A 111 -1.35 2.65 12.06
CA TRP A 111 -0.19 2.08 11.39
C TRP A 111 1.11 2.42 12.12
N GLY A 112 1.31 3.67 12.55
CA GLY A 112 2.54 4.08 13.24
C GLY A 112 2.78 3.37 14.58
N ARG A 113 1.79 2.68 15.11
CA ARG A 113 1.83 1.93 16.38
C ARG A 113 1.51 0.44 16.19
N ASP A 114 1.37 -0.03 14.95
CA ASP A 114 1.07 -1.43 14.66
C ASP A 114 2.30 -2.30 14.98
N PRO A 115 2.18 -3.32 15.84
CA PRO A 115 3.32 -4.18 16.17
C PRO A 115 3.62 -5.21 15.06
N PHE A 116 2.74 -5.36 14.07
CA PHE A 116 2.76 -6.45 13.09
C PHE A 116 3.34 -6.05 11.72
N HIS A 117 4.09 -4.94 11.64
CA HIS A 117 4.73 -4.46 10.39
C HIS A 117 5.50 -5.53 9.61
N ALA A 118 6.18 -6.45 10.31
CA ALA A 118 6.91 -7.55 9.69
C ALA A 118 5.96 -8.51 8.95
N LYS A 119 4.83 -8.87 9.57
CA LYS A 119 3.78 -9.69 8.96
C LYS A 119 3.19 -9.00 7.74
N TRP A 120 2.88 -7.71 7.84
CA TRP A 120 2.39 -6.92 6.70
C TRP A 120 3.38 -6.87 5.54
N SER A 121 4.69 -6.84 5.83
CA SER A 121 5.73 -6.87 4.80
C SER A 121 5.82 -8.21 4.08
N ILE A 122 5.67 -9.32 4.81
CA ILE A 122 5.58 -10.67 4.24
C ILE A 122 4.36 -10.76 3.31
N LEU A 123 3.19 -10.33 3.79
CA LEU A 123 1.95 -10.35 3.00
C LEU A 123 2.06 -9.50 1.73
N ALA A 124 2.69 -8.33 1.80
CA ALA A 124 2.86 -7.43 0.66
C ALA A 124 3.78 -8.01 -0.41
N ARG A 125 4.86 -8.67 0.02
CA ARG A 125 5.78 -9.37 -0.87
C ARG A 125 5.11 -10.56 -1.55
N ALA A 126 4.43 -11.41 -0.79
CA ALA A 126 3.67 -12.54 -1.34
C ALA A 126 2.62 -12.10 -2.36
N TYR A 127 1.83 -11.07 -2.03
CA TYR A 127 0.83 -10.53 -2.94
C TYR A 127 1.44 -9.94 -4.22
N THR A 128 2.58 -9.25 -4.12
CA THR A 128 3.31 -8.73 -5.30
C THR A 128 3.65 -9.87 -6.25
N LEU A 129 4.25 -10.95 -5.73
CA LEU A 129 4.68 -12.10 -6.52
C LEU A 129 3.47 -12.81 -7.17
N MET A 130 2.36 -12.95 -6.46
CA MET A 130 1.15 -13.59 -6.99
C MET A 130 0.40 -12.72 -8.02
N ARG A 131 0.40 -11.40 -7.85
CA ARG A 131 -0.24 -10.49 -8.79
C ARG A 131 0.47 -10.48 -10.14
N ASP A 132 1.77 -10.73 -10.14
CA ASP A 132 2.59 -10.78 -11.35
C ASP A 132 2.38 -12.10 -12.13
N THR A 133 1.79 -13.14 -11.51
CA THR A 133 1.45 -14.44 -12.14
C THR A 133 -0.01 -14.53 -12.63
N ASN A 134 -0.65 -13.39 -12.89
CA ASN A 134 -1.99 -13.28 -13.50
C ASN A 134 -3.17 -13.74 -12.62
N VAL A 135 -3.01 -13.78 -11.30
CA VAL A 135 -4.11 -14.04 -10.36
C VAL A 135 -5.06 -12.83 -10.33
N ARG A 136 -6.27 -12.99 -10.87
CA ARG A 136 -7.35 -11.98 -10.91
C ARG A 136 -8.25 -12.03 -9.67
N ARG A 137 -7.67 -11.87 -8.48
CA ARG A 137 -8.42 -11.80 -7.22
C ARG A 137 -8.19 -10.44 -6.57
N THR A 138 -9.17 -9.95 -5.82
CA THR A 138 -9.06 -8.63 -5.18
C THR A 138 -8.14 -8.67 -3.97
N VAL A 139 -7.57 -7.51 -3.60
CA VAL A 139 -6.77 -7.37 -2.37
C VAL A 139 -7.60 -7.77 -1.13
N SER A 140 -8.91 -7.51 -1.13
CA SER A 140 -9.78 -7.88 -0.01
C SER A 140 -9.91 -9.39 0.15
N GLU A 141 -10.09 -10.12 -0.96
CA GLU A 141 -10.17 -11.59 -0.95
C GLU A 141 -8.85 -12.22 -0.49
N TYR A 142 -7.71 -11.66 -0.95
CA TYR A 142 -6.40 -12.06 -0.47
C TYR A 142 -6.31 -11.95 1.06
N LEU A 143 -6.61 -10.77 1.60
CA LEU A 143 -6.42 -10.46 3.01
C LEU A 143 -7.37 -11.26 3.91
N ALA A 144 -8.62 -11.46 3.49
CA ALA A 144 -9.56 -12.32 4.21
C ALA A 144 -9.01 -13.75 4.39
N LEU A 145 -8.27 -14.25 3.40
CA LEU A 145 -7.69 -15.58 3.43
C LEU A 145 -6.40 -15.65 4.28
N VAL A 146 -5.47 -14.71 4.08
CA VAL A 146 -4.10 -14.81 4.63
C VAL A 146 -3.91 -14.16 6.00
N CYS A 147 -4.73 -13.17 6.37
CA CYS A 147 -4.61 -12.50 7.66
C CYS A 147 -4.81 -13.47 8.84
N PRO A 148 -5.83 -14.35 8.85
CA PRO A 148 -5.95 -15.37 9.89
C PRO A 148 -4.79 -16.36 9.89
N TYR A 149 -4.31 -16.77 8.71
CA TYR A 149 -3.22 -17.73 8.56
C TYR A 149 -1.89 -17.24 9.13
N ILE A 150 -1.51 -15.99 8.87
CA ILE A 150 -0.27 -15.41 9.41
C ILE A 150 -0.43 -14.86 10.84
N GLY A 151 -1.65 -14.85 11.37
CA GLY A 151 -1.99 -14.34 12.70
C GLY A 151 -1.97 -12.81 12.78
N ILE A 152 -2.58 -12.11 11.81
CA ILE A 152 -2.99 -10.72 11.96
C ILE A 152 -4.29 -10.69 12.79
N LEU A 153 -4.40 -9.74 13.71
CA LEU A 153 -5.61 -9.53 14.51
C LEU A 153 -6.84 -9.32 13.63
N ALA A 154 -7.97 -9.89 14.02
CA ALA A 154 -9.22 -9.65 13.33
C ALA A 154 -9.64 -8.18 13.45
N VAL A 155 -10.37 -7.69 12.46
CA VAL A 155 -10.83 -6.28 12.38
C VAL A 155 -11.60 -5.86 13.64
N ASN A 156 -12.39 -6.78 14.21
CA ASN A 156 -13.21 -6.52 15.39
C ASN A 156 -12.39 -6.46 16.69
N ASP A 157 -11.28 -7.20 16.76
CA ASP A 157 -10.50 -7.35 17.98
C ASP A 157 -9.35 -6.35 18.04
N TYR A 158 -8.89 -5.84 16.88
CA TYR A 158 -7.71 -4.99 16.74
C TYR A 158 -7.64 -3.82 17.71
N LEU A 159 -8.74 -3.07 17.88
CA LEU A 159 -8.73 -1.90 18.78
C LEU A 159 -8.66 -2.34 20.24
N THR A 160 -9.50 -3.29 20.64
CA THR A 160 -9.56 -3.79 22.02
C THR A 160 -8.23 -4.41 22.44
N ASP A 161 -7.69 -5.30 21.61
CA ASP A 161 -6.47 -6.07 21.87
C ASP A 161 -5.21 -5.20 21.94
N LEU A 162 -5.20 -4.09 21.19
CA LEU A 162 -4.08 -3.14 21.22
C LEU A 162 -4.34 -1.93 22.14
N ASN A 163 -5.40 -2.01 22.97
CA ASN A 163 -5.78 -1.00 23.96
C ASN A 163 -6.05 0.38 23.34
N TRP A 164 -6.69 0.41 22.17
CA TRP A 164 -7.16 1.63 21.51
C TRP A 164 -8.58 1.98 21.93
N THR A 165 -8.79 3.25 22.23
CA THR A 165 -10.09 3.81 22.57
C THR A 165 -10.31 5.13 21.82
N PHE A 166 -11.57 5.44 21.53
CA PHE A 166 -11.97 6.74 21.03
C PHE A 166 -12.43 7.58 22.22
N GLU A 167 -11.76 8.71 22.45
CA GLU A 167 -12.09 9.69 23.47
C GLU A 167 -12.57 10.97 22.80
N THR A 168 -13.50 11.70 23.43
CA THR A 168 -13.90 13.02 22.96
C THR A 168 -13.15 14.06 23.78
N ASN A 169 -12.35 14.89 23.12
CA ASN A 169 -11.64 15.99 23.78
C ASN A 169 -12.61 17.09 24.24
N GLU A 170 -12.12 17.99 25.09
CA GLU A 170 -12.87 19.15 25.63
C GLU A 170 -13.52 20.03 24.53
N GLU A 171 -12.96 20.03 23.33
CA GLU A 171 -13.47 20.75 22.15
C GLU A 171 -14.56 19.97 21.38
N GLY A 172 -15.03 18.82 21.90
CA GLY A 172 -16.03 17.96 21.23
C GLY A 172 -15.46 17.14 20.07
N THR A 173 -14.15 17.14 19.86
CA THR A 173 -13.48 16.38 18.79
C THR A 173 -13.17 14.95 19.23
N VAL A 174 -13.58 13.96 18.43
CA VAL A 174 -13.22 12.56 18.65
C VAL A 174 -11.76 12.31 18.31
N CYS A 175 -10.99 11.85 19.30
CA CYS A 175 -9.59 11.53 19.21
C CYS A 175 -9.35 10.04 19.49
N LEU A 176 -8.33 9.49 18.85
CA LEU A 176 -7.92 8.11 19.04
C LEU A 176 -6.76 8.08 20.04
N ARG A 177 -6.90 7.32 21.14
CA ARG A 177 -5.90 7.20 22.18
C ARG A 177 -5.58 5.74 22.47
N GLN A 178 -4.30 5.46 22.72
CA GLN A 178 -3.88 4.16 23.23
C GLN A 178 -3.80 4.25 24.76
N THR A 179 -4.61 3.48 25.46
CA THR A 179 -4.75 3.53 26.93
C THR A 179 -3.52 2.96 27.63
N SER A 180 -2.87 1.96 27.03
CA SER A 180 -1.61 1.38 27.50
C SER A 180 -0.84 0.75 26.35
N PRO A 181 0.50 0.67 26.41
CA PRO A 181 1.26 -0.04 25.40
C PRO A 181 0.88 -1.53 25.40
N SER A 182 0.49 -2.05 24.24
CA SER A 182 0.16 -3.46 24.06
C SER A 182 1.41 -4.33 24.21
N ASP A 183 1.39 -5.30 25.14
CA ASP A 183 2.46 -6.29 25.24
C ASP A 183 2.25 -7.39 24.20
N ILE A 184 3.09 -7.42 23.16
CA ILE A 184 2.99 -8.43 22.10
C ILE A 184 3.10 -9.86 22.65
N ARG A 185 3.79 -10.05 23.79
CA ARG A 185 4.02 -11.35 24.41
C ARG A 185 2.80 -11.92 25.11
N SER A 186 1.79 -11.10 25.42
CA SER A 186 0.54 -11.57 26.00
C SER A 186 -0.37 -12.24 24.97
N PHE A 187 -0.14 -11.99 23.67
CA PHE A 187 -0.91 -12.62 22.61
C PHE A 187 -0.61 -14.11 22.47
N PRO A 188 -1.58 -14.91 22.00
CA PRO A 188 -1.33 -16.28 21.55
C PRO A 188 -0.12 -16.36 20.61
N ALA A 189 0.64 -17.46 20.69
CA ALA A 189 1.92 -17.58 19.98
C ALA A 189 1.83 -17.32 18.46
N HIS A 190 0.72 -17.72 17.83
CA HIS A 190 0.47 -17.52 16.39
C HIS A 190 0.22 -16.04 16.01
N ILE A 191 -0.25 -15.23 16.95
CA ILE A 191 -0.44 -13.78 16.78
C ILE A 191 0.84 -13.05 17.15
N ALA A 192 1.47 -13.39 18.29
CA ALA A 192 2.67 -12.73 18.78
C ALA A 192 3.88 -12.88 17.83
N ARG A 193 4.03 -14.04 17.19
CA ARG A 193 5.18 -14.38 16.35
C ARG A 193 4.74 -15.03 15.04
N THR A 194 5.59 -14.96 14.03
CA THR A 194 5.45 -15.76 12.81
C THR A 194 6.82 -16.26 12.37
N THR A 195 6.88 -17.50 11.91
CA THR A 195 8.02 -18.07 11.19
C THR A 195 7.73 -18.23 9.70
N LEU A 196 6.56 -17.75 9.25
CA LEU A 196 6.12 -17.87 7.86
C LEU A 196 6.90 -16.89 6.98
N THR A 197 7.25 -17.37 5.79
CA THR A 197 7.85 -16.59 4.72
C THR A 197 6.80 -16.17 3.69
N ASP A 198 7.18 -15.33 2.74
CA ASP A 198 6.33 -14.98 1.60
C ASP A 198 5.99 -16.22 0.76
N LEU A 199 6.91 -17.18 0.63
CA LEU A 199 6.66 -18.42 -0.10
C LEU A 199 5.61 -19.30 0.59
N ASP A 200 5.63 -19.38 1.92
CA ASP A 200 4.64 -20.15 2.68
C ASP A 200 3.23 -19.58 2.48
N VAL A 201 3.10 -18.25 2.44
CA VAL A 201 1.83 -17.57 2.15
C VAL A 201 1.37 -17.87 0.72
N ILE A 202 2.28 -17.86 -0.26
CA ILE A 202 1.96 -18.18 -1.66
C ILE A 202 1.50 -19.63 -1.80
N THR A 203 2.23 -20.58 -1.20
CA THR A 203 1.87 -22.01 -1.21
C THR A 203 0.53 -22.25 -0.54
N PHE A 204 0.27 -21.60 0.60
CA PHE A 204 -1.03 -21.64 1.26
C PHE A 204 -2.15 -21.10 0.35
N CYS A 205 -1.95 -19.95 -0.27
CA CYS A 205 -2.91 -19.42 -1.23
C CYS A 205 -3.18 -20.42 -2.38
N GLY A 206 -2.13 -21.06 -2.90
CA GLY A 206 -2.24 -22.10 -3.92
C GLY A 206 -3.10 -23.28 -3.49
N SER A 207 -2.89 -23.81 -2.27
CA SER A 207 -3.65 -24.94 -1.73
C SER A 207 -5.13 -24.60 -1.47
N GLN A 208 -5.43 -23.33 -1.21
CA GLN A 208 -6.79 -22.80 -1.06
C GLN A 208 -7.47 -22.47 -2.40
N GLY A 209 -6.85 -22.86 -3.53
CA GLY A 209 -7.39 -22.59 -4.86
C GLY A 209 -7.35 -21.12 -5.25
N TYR A 210 -6.57 -20.28 -4.57
CA TYR A 210 -6.49 -18.85 -4.84
C TYR A 210 -5.87 -18.55 -6.22
N SER A 211 -4.97 -19.42 -6.69
CA SER A 211 -4.33 -19.33 -8.02
C SER A 211 -5.19 -19.90 -9.16
N ARG A 212 -6.25 -20.66 -8.85
CA ARG A 212 -7.15 -21.23 -9.85
C ARG A 212 -8.22 -20.19 -10.18
N GLY A 213 -8.02 -19.47 -11.28
CA GLY A 213 -9.11 -18.72 -11.90
C GLY A 213 -10.13 -19.72 -12.42
N GLU A 214 -11.14 -20.05 -11.61
CA GLU A 214 -12.32 -20.75 -12.12
C GLU A 214 -12.97 -19.83 -13.16
N LYS A 215 -12.75 -20.16 -14.43
CA LYS A 215 -13.67 -19.77 -15.49
C LYS A 215 -15.00 -20.43 -15.10
N LYS A 216 -15.93 -19.67 -14.53
CA LYS A 216 -17.33 -20.10 -14.50
C LYS A 216 -17.71 -20.42 -15.95
N LEU A 217 -18.08 -21.68 -16.18
CA LEU A 217 -18.66 -22.17 -17.43
C LEU A 217 -19.90 -21.35 -17.80
#